data_AF-A0A9P6FZ51-F1
#
_entry.id   AF-A0A9P6FZ51-F1
#
_cell.length_a   1.000
_cell.length_b   1.000
_cell.length_c   1.000
_cell.angle_alpha   90.00
_cell.angle_beta   90.00
_cell.angle_gamma   90.00
#
_symmetry.space_group_name_H-M   'P 1'
#
loop_
_entity.id
_entity.type
_entity.pdbx_description
1 polymer ?
#
loop_
_entity_poly.entity_id
_entity_poly.type
_entity_poly.pdbx_seq_one_letter_code
_entity_poly.pdbx_strand_id
1 'polypeptide(L)'
;MKFLSSCVLSSVLLAAVSADMLQINNPTDGTDWKTGLSNFVGWTGNCASMGNDSKSVKVDLVNGPPTAVRYVATLGTLDCSGSNTRADMIVPSTVASGQYAIVVRTSPQQSYTNTFQIVNPSQPGQTPAGTPGTTVPGSGSGSGSGTEASPTGSDASTVSTPQSLAILTLAGLTALGFQLI
;
A
#
# COMPACT_ATOMS: atom_id res chain seq x y z
N MET A 1 -12.83 -59.83 41.06
CA MET A 1 -11.99 -58.61 40.89
C MET A 1 -12.32 -58.05 39.51
N LYS A 2 -12.99 -56.89 39.47
CA LYS A 2 -13.53 -56.27 38.25
C LYS A 2 -12.47 -55.33 37.67
N PHE A 3 -12.03 -55.58 36.43
CA PHE A 3 -11.19 -54.68 35.66
C PHE A 3 -12.04 -53.54 35.10
N LEU A 4 -11.77 -52.32 35.53
CA LEU A 4 -12.30 -51.10 34.91
C LEU A 4 -11.14 -50.44 34.17
N SER A 5 -11.06 -50.71 32.87
CA SER A 5 -10.13 -50.08 31.95
C SER A 5 -10.78 -48.79 31.43
N SER A 6 -10.36 -47.66 32.00
CA SER A 6 -10.83 -46.33 31.58
C SER A 6 -9.99 -45.84 30.41
N CYS A 7 -10.56 -45.92 29.21
CA CYS A 7 -10.00 -45.31 28.00
C CYS A 7 -10.59 -43.90 27.88
N VAL A 8 -9.82 -42.87 28.24
CA VAL A 8 -10.25 -41.47 28.07
C VAL A 8 -9.68 -40.94 26.76
N LEU A 9 -10.58 -40.59 25.84
CA LEU A 9 -10.30 -40.05 24.52
C LEU A 9 -9.60 -38.69 24.66
N SER A 10 -8.36 -38.58 24.17
CA SER A 10 -7.68 -37.28 24.00
C SER A 10 -8.29 -36.55 22.81
N SER A 11 -9.18 -35.60 23.09
CA SER A 11 -9.65 -34.62 22.12
C SER A 11 -8.49 -33.74 21.67
N VAL A 12 -7.94 -34.00 20.49
CA VAL A 12 -6.97 -33.11 19.86
C VAL A 12 -7.72 -31.82 19.46
N LEU A 13 -7.52 -30.75 20.22
CA LEU A 13 -7.93 -29.41 19.83
C LEU A 13 -7.18 -29.05 18.54
N LEU A 14 -7.88 -29.01 17.41
CA LEU A 14 -7.39 -28.30 16.23
C LEU A 14 -7.34 -26.82 16.63
N ALA A 15 -6.14 -26.32 16.96
CA ALA A 15 -5.88 -24.90 16.97
C ALA A 15 -6.22 -24.40 15.56
N ALA A 16 -7.29 -23.61 15.45
CA ALA A 16 -7.56 -22.85 14.25
C ALA A 16 -6.36 -21.93 14.04
N VAL A 17 -5.46 -22.32 13.13
CA VAL A 17 -4.44 -21.43 12.60
C VAL A 17 -5.21 -20.31 11.93
N SER A 18 -5.33 -19.18 12.61
CA SER A 18 -5.78 -17.95 11.99
C SER A 18 -4.81 -17.69 10.84
N ALA A 19 -5.34 -17.69 9.62
CA ALA A 19 -4.60 -17.26 8.45
C ALA A 19 -3.99 -15.88 8.73
N ASP A 20 -2.67 -15.77 8.65
CA ASP A 20 -1.97 -14.49 8.75
C ASP A 20 -2.28 -13.67 7.48
N MET A 21 -3.37 -12.91 7.53
CA MET A 21 -3.69 -11.92 6.51
C MET A 21 -2.85 -10.68 6.79
N LEU A 22 -1.92 -10.35 5.89
CA LEU A 22 -1.24 -9.06 5.98
C LEU A 22 -2.23 -7.95 5.67
N GLN A 23 -2.28 -6.94 6.52
CA GLN A 23 -3.00 -5.71 6.21
C GLN A 23 -2.04 -4.73 5.57
N ILE A 24 -2.16 -4.56 4.25
CA ILE A 24 -1.33 -3.61 3.52
C ILE A 24 -1.81 -2.20 3.79
N ASN A 25 -0.92 -1.34 4.28
CA ASN A 25 -1.19 0.03 4.65
C ASN A 25 -0.51 1.06 3.74
N ASN A 26 0.35 0.61 2.82
CA ASN A 26 0.87 1.41 1.72
C ASN A 26 1.13 0.51 0.51
N PRO A 27 0.70 0.88 -0.70
CA PRO A 27 0.01 2.13 -1.07
C PRO A 27 -1.44 2.18 -0.55
N THR A 28 -1.92 3.40 -0.27
CA THR A 28 -3.33 3.68 0.04
C THR A 28 -4.03 4.35 -1.14
N ASP A 29 -5.34 4.54 -1.03
CA ASP A 29 -6.08 5.37 -1.97
C ASP A 29 -5.46 6.78 -2.05
N GLY A 30 -5.37 7.31 -3.27
CA GLY A 30 -4.68 8.57 -3.58
C GLY A 30 -3.15 8.51 -3.62
N THR A 31 -2.52 7.33 -3.44
CA THR A 31 -1.07 7.20 -3.61
C THR A 31 -0.70 7.16 -5.09
N ASP A 32 0.28 7.98 -5.49
CA ASP A 32 0.85 7.98 -6.85
C ASP A 32 2.23 7.31 -6.87
N TRP A 33 2.33 6.17 -7.51
CA TRP A 33 3.60 5.48 -7.75
C TRP A 33 4.15 5.82 -9.13
N LYS A 34 5.46 6.01 -9.19
CA LYS A 34 6.14 6.26 -10.46
C LYS A 34 6.86 5.01 -10.94
N THR A 35 6.68 4.67 -12.21
CA THR A 35 7.38 3.54 -12.84
C THR A 35 8.88 3.79 -12.90
N GLY A 36 9.68 2.74 -12.78
CA GLY A 36 11.14 2.82 -12.82
C GLY A 36 11.79 3.43 -11.57
N LEU A 37 10.99 3.87 -10.59
CA LEU A 37 11.47 4.35 -9.30
C LEU A 37 11.18 3.32 -8.20
N SER A 38 11.99 3.38 -7.14
CA SER A 38 11.74 2.63 -5.92
C SER A 38 10.54 3.23 -5.19
N ASN A 39 9.47 2.44 -5.08
CA ASN A 39 8.31 2.70 -4.24
C ASN A 39 8.36 1.72 -3.06
N PHE A 40 7.50 1.85 -2.05
CA PHE A 40 7.51 0.94 -0.92
C PHE A 40 6.12 0.36 -0.64
N VAL A 41 6.06 -0.93 -0.34
CA VAL A 41 4.88 -1.57 0.24
C VAL A 41 5.05 -1.58 1.74
N GLY A 42 4.03 -1.09 2.46
CA GLY A 42 3.95 -1.12 3.92
C GLY A 42 2.83 -2.04 4.37
N TRP A 43 3.02 -2.79 5.46
CA TRP A 43 1.99 -3.67 6.02
C TRP A 43 2.02 -3.74 7.54
N THR A 44 0.92 -4.21 8.11
CA THR A 44 0.81 -4.66 9.50
C THR A 44 0.45 -6.14 9.55
N GLY A 45 0.87 -6.80 10.63
CA GLY A 45 0.83 -8.26 10.76
C GLY A 45 2.16 -8.91 10.36
N ASN A 46 2.23 -10.22 10.50
CA ASN A 46 3.31 -11.05 9.97
C ASN A 46 2.68 -12.23 9.24
N CYS A 47 3.49 -13.08 8.62
CA CYS A 47 3.04 -14.30 7.97
C CYS A 47 3.82 -15.51 8.52
N ALA A 48 4.16 -15.47 9.81
CA ALA A 48 4.97 -16.49 10.45
C ALA A 48 4.33 -17.88 10.38
N SER A 49 3.00 -17.95 10.33
CA SER A 49 2.25 -19.20 10.11
C SER A 49 2.57 -19.90 8.78
N MET A 50 3.14 -19.20 7.79
CA MET A 50 3.58 -19.77 6.51
C MET A 50 4.95 -20.49 6.58
N GLY A 51 5.61 -20.53 7.74
CA GLY A 51 6.91 -21.22 7.86
C GLY A 51 7.98 -20.60 6.94
N ASN A 52 8.73 -21.39 6.18
CA ASN A 52 9.79 -20.86 5.30
C ASN A 52 9.27 -19.98 4.15
N ASP A 53 8.03 -20.19 3.70
CA ASP A 53 7.44 -19.43 2.60
C ASP A 53 7.19 -17.96 2.97
N SER A 54 7.14 -17.66 4.28
CA SER A 54 7.00 -16.31 4.83
C SER A 54 8.12 -15.35 4.45
N LYS A 55 9.27 -15.88 4.02
CA LYS A 55 10.46 -15.09 3.64
C LYS A 55 10.46 -14.65 2.18
N SER A 56 9.56 -15.19 1.36
CA SER A 56 9.54 -14.98 -0.09
C SER A 56 8.10 -14.90 -0.63
N VAL A 57 7.26 -14.12 0.03
CA VAL A 57 5.86 -13.95 -0.38
C VAL A 57 5.79 -13.07 -1.61
N LYS A 58 5.20 -13.57 -2.70
CA LYS A 58 5.13 -12.85 -3.97
C LYS A 58 4.15 -11.68 -3.90
N VAL A 59 4.56 -10.58 -4.52
CA VAL A 59 3.78 -9.35 -4.63
C VAL A 59 3.52 -9.05 -6.09
N ASP A 60 2.26 -9.16 -6.48
CA ASP A 60 1.81 -8.96 -7.85
C ASP A 60 1.03 -7.65 -7.97
N LEU A 61 1.26 -6.96 -9.07
CA LEU A 61 0.47 -5.84 -9.52
C LEU A 61 -0.70 -6.36 -10.35
N VAL A 62 -1.90 -5.88 -10.03
CA VAL A 62 -3.13 -6.24 -10.72
C VAL A 62 -3.94 -5.00 -11.10
N ASN A 63 -4.81 -5.15 -12.10
CA ASN A 63 -5.78 -4.14 -12.47
C ASN A 63 -7.16 -4.74 -12.73
N GLY A 64 -8.16 -3.87 -12.86
CA GLY A 64 -9.55 -4.25 -13.11
C GLY A 64 -10.41 -4.27 -11.84
N PRO A 65 -11.74 -4.43 -12.00
CA PRO A 65 -12.66 -4.45 -10.87
C PRO A 65 -12.46 -5.71 -10.02
N PRO A 66 -12.94 -5.74 -8.76
CA PRO A 66 -12.84 -6.92 -7.89
C PRO A 66 -13.45 -8.20 -8.49
N THR A 67 -14.38 -8.07 -9.42
CA THR A 67 -15.02 -9.18 -10.14
C THR A 67 -14.21 -9.71 -11.33
N ALA A 68 -13.17 -9.00 -11.77
CA ALA A 68 -12.35 -9.34 -12.93
C ALA A 68 -10.92 -8.82 -12.78
N VAL A 69 -10.24 -9.25 -11.71
CA VAL A 69 -8.84 -8.91 -11.42
C VAL A 69 -7.93 -9.56 -12.47
N ARG A 70 -7.08 -8.76 -13.11
CA ARG A 70 -6.11 -9.22 -14.11
C ARG A 70 -4.69 -8.98 -13.59
N TYR A 71 -3.84 -9.97 -13.79
CA TYR A 71 -2.41 -9.86 -13.52
C TYR A 71 -1.75 -8.92 -14.53
N VAL A 72 -0.88 -8.05 -14.03
CA VAL A 72 -0.12 -7.08 -14.83
C VAL A 72 1.37 -7.41 -14.79
N ALA A 73 1.94 -7.50 -13.58
CA ALA A 73 3.37 -7.77 -13.38
C ALA A 73 3.63 -8.29 -11.95
N THR A 74 4.76 -8.95 -11.75
CA THR A 74 5.26 -9.27 -10.40
C THR A 74 6.27 -8.20 -10.00
N LEU A 75 6.03 -7.54 -8.87
CA LEU A 75 6.87 -6.44 -8.38
C LEU A 75 8.08 -6.95 -7.60
N GLY A 76 7.93 -8.09 -6.94
CA GLY A 76 8.99 -8.72 -6.17
C GLY A 76 8.45 -9.69 -5.12
N THR A 77 9.25 -9.86 -4.07
CA THR A 77 8.93 -10.69 -2.91
C THR A 77 9.11 -9.90 -1.63
N LEU A 78 8.29 -10.18 -0.63
CA LEU A 78 8.44 -9.63 0.72
C LEU A 78 8.79 -10.72 1.73
N ASP A 79 9.51 -10.32 2.79
CA ASP A 79 9.75 -11.12 3.98
C ASP A 79 8.85 -10.61 5.10
N CYS A 80 7.77 -11.33 5.36
CA CYS A 80 6.85 -11.09 6.47
C CYS A 80 7.03 -12.12 7.60
N SER A 81 8.15 -12.84 7.65
CA SER A 81 8.43 -13.86 8.66
C SER A 81 8.69 -13.29 10.06
N GLY A 82 9.02 -11.99 10.15
CA GLY A 82 9.41 -11.31 11.38
C GLY A 82 8.70 -9.97 11.57
N SER A 83 9.40 -9.01 12.16
CA SER A 83 8.87 -7.67 12.46
C SER A 83 9.02 -6.67 11.31
N ASN A 84 9.46 -7.11 10.13
CA ASN A 84 9.52 -6.26 8.95
C ASN A 84 8.10 -5.87 8.55
N THR A 85 7.89 -4.59 8.29
CA THR A 85 6.60 -4.00 7.92
C THR A 85 6.70 -3.17 6.65
N ARG A 86 7.84 -3.25 5.96
CA ARG A 86 8.15 -2.47 4.76
C ARG A 86 9.07 -3.24 3.82
N ALA A 87 8.81 -3.13 2.52
CA ALA A 87 9.70 -3.59 1.45
C ALA A 87 9.66 -2.60 0.29
N ASP A 88 10.83 -2.25 -0.23
CA ASP A 88 10.94 -1.40 -1.42
C ASP A 88 10.80 -2.25 -2.70
N MET A 89 10.08 -1.73 -3.69
CA MET A 89 9.74 -2.41 -4.95
C MET A 89 9.78 -1.43 -6.10
N ILE A 90 10.13 -1.94 -7.29
CA ILE A 90 10.18 -1.14 -8.51
C ILE A 90 9.05 -1.59 -9.42
N VAL A 91 8.18 -0.66 -9.79
CA VAL A 91 7.19 -0.89 -10.85
C VAL A 91 7.92 -0.85 -12.20
N PRO A 92 7.80 -1.90 -13.04
CA PRO A 92 8.44 -1.90 -14.36
C PRO A 92 8.02 -0.71 -15.21
N SER A 93 8.94 -0.14 -15.98
CA SER A 93 8.68 0.98 -16.92
C SER A 93 7.75 0.62 -18.08
N THR A 94 7.45 -0.67 -18.27
CA THR A 94 6.49 -1.18 -19.24
C THR A 94 5.04 -1.07 -18.77
N VAL A 95 4.80 -0.82 -17.48
CA VAL A 95 3.44 -0.68 -16.93
C VAL A 95 2.85 0.66 -17.35
N ALA A 96 1.64 0.65 -17.91
CA ALA A 96 0.96 1.87 -18.33
C ALA A 96 0.44 2.68 -17.14
N SER A 97 0.31 3.99 -17.32
CA SER A 97 -0.36 4.84 -16.32
C SER A 97 -1.82 4.40 -16.10
N GLY A 98 -2.31 4.43 -14.87
CA GLY A 98 -3.68 4.08 -14.54
C GLY A 98 -3.89 3.62 -13.10
N GLN A 99 -5.08 3.10 -12.81
CA GLN A 99 -5.46 2.60 -11.49
C GLN A 99 -5.14 1.10 -11.34
N TYR A 100 -4.48 0.75 -10.25
CA TYR A 100 -4.01 -0.61 -9.94
C TYR A 100 -4.25 -0.96 -8.47
N ALA A 101 -4.09 -2.23 -8.15
CA ALA A 101 -3.99 -2.73 -6.78
C ALA A 101 -2.83 -3.72 -6.69
N ILE A 102 -2.40 -4.03 -5.47
CA ILE A 102 -1.39 -5.05 -5.21
C ILE A 102 -2.05 -6.25 -4.55
N VAL A 103 -1.61 -7.44 -4.96
CA VAL A 103 -1.95 -8.71 -4.34
C VAL A 103 -0.70 -9.30 -3.72
N VAL A 104 -0.76 -9.55 -2.42
CA VAL A 104 0.26 -10.28 -1.69
C VAL A 104 -0.21 -11.72 -1.53
N ARG A 105 0.55 -12.67 -2.08
CA ARG A 105 0.18 -14.09 -2.11
C ARG A 105 0.50 -14.83 -0.82
N THR A 106 -0.11 -14.39 0.28
CA THR A 106 -0.11 -15.14 1.54
C THR A 106 -0.97 -16.40 1.45
N SER A 107 -0.63 -17.40 2.27
CA SER A 107 -1.36 -18.66 2.41
C SER A 107 -1.88 -18.77 3.85
N PRO A 108 -3.14 -19.18 4.07
CA PRO A 108 -4.09 -19.69 3.09
C PRO A 108 -4.89 -18.61 2.33
N GLN A 109 -4.87 -17.36 2.80
CA GLN A 109 -5.64 -16.25 2.22
C GLN A 109 -4.71 -15.16 1.71
N GLN A 110 -4.95 -14.69 0.48
CA GLN A 110 -4.20 -13.59 -0.13
C GLN A 110 -4.66 -12.24 0.44
N SER A 111 -3.75 -11.29 0.51
CA SER A 111 -4.02 -9.92 0.95
C SER A 111 -4.06 -8.98 -0.24
N TYR A 112 -5.00 -8.06 -0.23
CA TYR A 112 -5.21 -7.07 -1.28
C TYR A 112 -5.05 -5.66 -0.72
N THR A 113 -4.54 -4.74 -1.53
CA THR A 113 -4.51 -3.32 -1.21
C THR A 113 -5.79 -2.63 -1.67
N ASN A 114 -6.01 -1.40 -1.18
CA ASN A 114 -6.87 -0.47 -1.89
C ASN A 114 -6.28 -0.14 -3.27
N THR A 115 -7.10 0.43 -4.15
CA THR A 115 -6.62 0.91 -5.43
C THR A 115 -5.72 2.14 -5.25
N PHE A 116 -4.73 2.28 -6.12
CA PHE A 116 -3.82 3.42 -6.16
C PHE A 116 -3.46 3.73 -7.61
N GLN A 117 -2.80 4.86 -7.86
CA GLN A 117 -2.44 5.29 -9.21
C GLN A 117 -0.97 4.96 -9.50
N ILE A 118 -0.72 4.51 -10.72
CA ILE A 118 0.62 4.43 -11.27
C ILE A 118 0.74 5.48 -12.38
N VAL A 119 1.81 6.25 -12.32
CA VAL A 119 2.19 7.26 -13.30
C VAL A 119 3.45 6.79 -14.01
N ASN A 120 3.33 6.57 -15.32
CA ASN A 120 4.46 6.28 -16.19
C ASN A 120 4.87 7.55 -16.96
N PRO A 121 5.95 8.25 -16.56
CA PRO A 121 6.40 9.46 -17.23
C PRO A 121 7.01 9.20 -18.61
N SER A 122 7.39 7.95 -18.91
CA SER A 122 7.97 7.55 -20.19
C SER A 122 6.91 7.30 -21.27
N GLN A 123 5.63 7.23 -20.89
CA GLN A 123 4.52 7.11 -21.83
C GLN A 123 3.90 8.50 -22.09
N PRO A 124 3.89 9.01 -23.33
CA PRO A 124 3.19 10.25 -23.65
C PRO A 124 1.70 10.13 -23.28
N GLY A 125 1.21 11.13 -22.54
CA GLY A 125 -0.13 11.26 -21.95
C GLY A 125 -1.20 10.26 -22.36
N GLN A 126 -1.55 9.35 -21.45
CA GLN A 126 -2.93 8.89 -21.37
C GLN A 126 -3.70 9.90 -20.54
N THR A 127 -4.44 10.77 -21.21
CA THR A 127 -5.44 11.62 -20.57
C THR A 127 -6.37 10.74 -19.73
N PRO A 128 -6.57 11.01 -18.42
CA PRO A 128 -7.58 10.32 -17.64
C PRO A 128 -8.92 10.43 -18.36
N ALA A 129 -9.55 9.28 -18.64
CA ALA A 129 -10.86 9.26 -19.27
C ALA A 129 -11.90 9.84 -18.31
N GLY A 130 -12.39 11.04 -18.62
CA GLY A 130 -13.75 11.47 -18.31
C GLY A 130 -13.95 12.35 -17.07
N THR A 131 -13.84 13.66 -17.26
CA THR A 131 -14.87 14.59 -16.79
C THR A 131 -15.49 15.22 -18.04
N PRO A 132 -16.83 15.23 -18.23
CA PRO A 132 -17.45 15.88 -19.39
C PRO A 132 -17.14 17.38 -19.36
N GLY A 133 -16.18 17.81 -20.17
CA GLY A 133 -15.91 19.21 -20.43
C GLY A 133 -17.04 19.78 -21.28
N THR A 134 -17.73 20.78 -20.74
CA THR A 134 -18.70 21.60 -21.47
C THR A 134 -18.01 22.22 -22.69
N THR A 135 -18.45 21.82 -23.88
CA THR A 135 -18.03 22.43 -25.14
C THR A 135 -18.48 23.89 -25.18
N VAL A 136 -17.54 24.83 -25.27
CA VAL A 136 -17.82 26.18 -25.77
C VAL A 136 -17.17 26.31 -27.15
N PRO A 137 -17.93 26.47 -28.24
CA PRO A 137 -17.39 26.78 -29.56
C PRO A 137 -16.89 28.23 -29.62
N GLY A 138 -15.70 28.43 -30.18
CA GLY A 138 -15.03 29.75 -30.24
C GLY A 138 -15.46 30.67 -31.38
N SER A 139 -14.80 31.82 -31.49
CA SER A 139 -14.46 32.58 -32.73
C SER A 139 -13.89 33.98 -32.38
N GLY A 140 -12.80 34.41 -33.02
CA GLY A 140 -12.52 35.86 -33.20
C GLY A 140 -11.05 36.31 -33.09
N SER A 141 -10.41 36.57 -34.24
CA SER A 141 -9.16 37.34 -34.40
C SER A 141 -9.35 38.83 -34.09
N GLY A 142 -8.29 39.52 -33.63
CA GLY A 142 -8.21 40.99 -33.62
C GLY A 142 -6.92 41.55 -32.99
N SER A 143 -6.17 42.33 -33.78
CA SER A 143 -4.92 43.05 -33.47
C SER A 143 -5.06 44.17 -32.42
N GLY A 144 -3.94 44.54 -31.78
CA GLY A 144 -3.76 45.87 -31.17
C GLY A 144 -2.55 46.01 -30.24
N SER A 145 -1.52 46.72 -30.70
CA SER A 145 -0.43 47.27 -29.88
C SER A 145 -0.94 48.32 -28.88
N GLY A 146 -0.31 48.42 -27.71
CA GLY A 146 -0.51 49.52 -26.77
C GLY A 146 0.42 49.45 -25.55
N THR A 147 1.08 50.58 -25.30
CA THR A 147 2.21 50.83 -24.39
C THR A 147 1.79 51.04 -22.92
N GLU A 148 2.73 50.75 -22.00
CA GLU A 148 2.91 51.20 -20.61
C GLU A 148 1.69 51.54 -19.71
N ALA A 149 1.61 50.86 -18.56
CA ALA A 149 1.50 51.50 -17.24
C ALA A 149 1.84 50.52 -16.11
N SER A 150 2.80 50.89 -15.27
CA SER A 150 2.93 50.40 -13.89
C SER A 150 1.95 51.19 -13.00
N PRO A 151 1.34 50.57 -11.98
CA PRO A 151 1.74 50.99 -10.63
C PRO A 151 1.79 49.85 -9.58
N THR A 152 2.77 50.03 -8.68
CA THR A 152 2.81 49.75 -7.23
C THR A 152 1.62 49.07 -6.56
N GLY A 153 1.92 48.02 -5.77
CA GLY A 153 1.06 47.51 -4.72
C GLY A 153 1.66 46.30 -4.00
N SER A 154 2.30 46.56 -2.86
CA SER A 154 2.81 45.62 -1.86
C SER A 154 1.74 44.65 -1.36
N ASP A 155 2.06 43.37 -1.11
CA ASP A 155 2.24 42.89 0.26
C ASP A 155 2.66 41.42 0.33
N ALA A 156 3.40 41.13 1.40
CA ALA A 156 4.06 39.88 1.71
C ALA A 156 3.11 38.80 2.24
N SER A 157 3.48 37.52 2.08
CA SER A 157 3.68 36.60 3.23
C SER A 157 4.19 35.24 2.74
N THR A 158 5.50 34.97 2.85
CA THR A 158 6.14 34.11 3.87
C THR A 158 5.67 32.66 3.96
N VAL A 159 6.58 31.79 3.50
CA VAL A 159 6.84 30.38 3.85
C VAL A 159 6.16 29.88 5.12
N SER A 160 5.39 28.81 4.99
CA SER A 160 4.97 27.97 6.11
C SER A 160 5.73 26.66 6.09
N THR A 161 6.78 26.57 6.91
CA THR A 161 7.35 25.32 7.41
C THR A 161 6.56 24.85 8.64
N PRO A 162 6.20 23.57 8.75
CA PRO A 162 6.06 22.93 10.06
C PRO A 162 7.30 22.07 10.35
N GLN A 163 8.17 22.58 11.22
CA GLN A 163 9.11 21.76 11.98
C GLN A 163 8.53 21.42 13.35
N SER A 164 8.92 20.24 13.83
CA SER A 164 9.04 19.85 15.23
C SER A 164 7.77 19.30 15.91
N LEU A 165 7.64 17.98 15.91
CA LEU A 165 6.98 17.24 16.98
C LEU A 165 8.05 16.45 17.75
N ALA A 166 8.03 16.69 19.05
CA ALA A 166 9.05 16.30 20.01
C ALA A 166 9.14 14.78 20.23
N ILE A 167 10.33 14.40 20.64
CA ILE A 167 10.81 13.06 20.96
C ILE A 167 10.24 12.58 22.30
N LEU A 168 9.66 11.38 22.25
CA LEU A 168 9.75 10.23 23.16
C LEU A 168 10.34 10.43 24.58
N THR A 169 9.56 10.07 25.61
CA THR A 169 10.05 9.26 26.76
C THR A 169 8.86 8.53 27.43
N LEU A 170 8.74 7.22 27.23
CA LEU A 170 7.91 6.34 28.07
C LEU A 170 8.87 5.46 28.88
N ALA A 171 8.97 5.78 30.17
CA ALA A 171 9.75 5.01 31.14
C ALA A 171 9.04 3.69 31.46
N GLY A 172 9.82 2.61 31.52
CA GLY A 172 9.34 1.27 31.82
C GLY A 172 8.92 1.07 33.28
N LEU A 173 8.12 0.02 33.48
CA LEU A 173 7.98 -0.66 34.76
C LEU A 173 7.76 -2.15 34.50
N THR A 174 8.74 -2.92 34.96
CA THR A 174 8.79 -4.38 35.03
C THR A 174 7.81 -4.93 36.07
N ALA A 175 7.17 -6.06 35.79
CA ALA A 175 6.79 -7.03 36.83
C ALA A 175 6.69 -8.45 36.27
N LEU A 176 7.68 -9.26 36.65
CA LEU A 176 7.69 -10.72 36.58
C LEU A 176 6.58 -11.26 37.51
N GLY A 177 5.74 -12.14 36.99
CA GLY A 177 4.76 -12.91 37.76
C GLY A 177 4.93 -14.40 37.48
N PHE A 178 5.93 -14.99 38.12
CA PHE A 178 6.19 -16.43 38.19
C PHE A 178 5.31 -17.01 39.30
N GLN A 179 4.34 -17.87 39.00
CA GLN A 179 3.73 -18.75 40.02
C GLN A 179 3.56 -20.16 39.45
N LEU A 180 4.42 -21.05 39.92
CA LEU A 180 4.10 -22.47 40.11
C LEU A 180 2.92 -22.58 41.07
N ILE A 181 1.98 -23.45 40.75
CA ILE A 181 1.50 -24.59 41.55
C ILE A 181 1.04 -25.66 40.55
#